data_AF-A0A9E6CUN0-F1
#
_entry.id   AF-A0A9E6CUN0-F1
#
_cell.length_a   1.000
_cell.length_b   1.000
_cell.length_c   1.000
_cell.angle_alpha   90.00
_cell.angle_beta   90.00
_cell.angle_gamma   90.00
#
_symmetry.space_group_name_H-M   'P 1'
#
loop_
_entity.id
_entity.type
_entity.pdbx_description
1 polymer ?
#
loop_
_entity_poly.entity_id
_entity_poly.type
_entity_poly.pdbx_seq_one_letter_code
_entity_poly.pdbx_strand_id
1 'polypeptide(L)'
;MKIFSILIILAFACLLWSAEYRINLSWDEFEGECNGFVSGTIGSDFGCVSGVNAESVLDGKLISVGEGQAIGTQQSFIIKSDDGYFSFWIKDKFADQEMNADLNLIARAKPVVQIFKNNKLIEAIQIPQAQGLTCKVFTLEAYSGEVDTEIQFYPKSKIILGKVVNAVSGDALADVNVTATNNMKETAVFKTDENGVFIFDADLGKYDLFFSKEGFISAESSARMGIDETPREIICAMSPEVKEFRIVLTWGSRPRDLDAHLSGPKPSGGNFHIWYRNRIKIAGRDFLDRDDTSSYGPETITIYKPAVGDYYYSVYDYSNKTKKRSQKLSRSNALVQVYGQNRLLATFSIPANLKGNCWHVFKIDKNHEIVPIDRVDFVAKENSIQ
;
A
#
# COMPACT_ATOMS: atom_id res chain seq x y z
N MET A 1 71.65 -11.46 5.50
CA MET A 1 70.56 -10.74 6.19
C MET A 1 69.51 -10.35 5.16
N LYS A 2 68.39 -11.08 5.08
CA LYS A 2 67.12 -10.66 4.47
C LYS A 2 66.08 -11.75 4.78
N ILE A 3 65.28 -11.49 5.82
CA ILE A 3 64.11 -12.28 6.22
C ILE A 3 62.97 -11.82 5.31
N PHE A 4 62.43 -12.70 4.49
CA PHE A 4 61.17 -12.45 3.78
C PHE A 4 60.03 -12.98 4.64
N SER A 5 59.37 -12.08 5.35
CA SER A 5 58.09 -12.36 6.02
C SER A 5 56.99 -12.36 4.96
N ILE A 6 56.40 -13.51 4.68
CA ILE A 6 55.19 -13.64 3.88
C ILE A 6 54.00 -13.31 4.80
N LEU A 7 53.38 -12.16 4.57
CA LEU A 7 52.15 -11.76 5.24
C LEU A 7 50.97 -12.46 4.55
N ILE A 8 50.43 -13.50 5.16
CA ILE A 8 49.18 -14.13 4.70
C ILE A 8 48.03 -13.26 5.21
N ILE A 9 47.42 -12.48 4.32
CA ILE A 9 46.16 -11.78 4.60
C ILE A 9 45.05 -12.84 4.46
N LEU A 10 44.57 -13.36 5.59
CA LEU A 10 43.32 -14.12 5.63
C LEU A 10 42.17 -13.14 5.36
N ALA A 11 41.64 -13.16 4.14
CA ALA A 11 40.36 -12.55 3.83
C ALA A 11 39.26 -13.41 4.46
N PHE A 12 38.81 -13.03 5.67
CA PHE A 12 37.56 -13.54 6.22
C PHE A 12 36.42 -13.01 5.34
N ALA A 13 35.96 -13.83 4.39
CA ALA A 13 34.64 -13.64 3.80
C ALA A 13 33.62 -13.91 4.92
N CYS A 14 33.19 -12.86 5.62
CA CYS A 14 31.96 -12.93 6.38
C CYS A 14 30.84 -13.25 5.38
N LEU A 15 30.46 -14.52 5.31
CA LEU A 15 29.16 -14.93 4.80
C LEU A 15 28.14 -14.21 5.67
N LEU A 16 27.66 -13.05 5.20
CA LEU A 16 26.50 -12.41 5.77
C LEU A 16 25.33 -13.33 5.42
N TRP A 17 24.89 -14.11 6.40
CA TRP A 17 23.65 -14.87 6.28
C TRP A 17 22.52 -13.87 6.15
N SER A 18 21.65 -14.04 5.14
CA SER A 18 20.45 -13.24 5.05
C SER A 18 19.59 -13.44 6.29
N ALA A 19 18.84 -12.41 6.69
CA ALA A 19 17.89 -12.54 7.79
C ALA A 19 16.90 -13.68 7.50
N GLU A 20 16.70 -14.52 8.51
CA GLU A 20 15.66 -15.54 8.50
C GLU A 20 14.49 -15.05 9.36
N TYR A 21 13.32 -14.96 8.75
CA TYR A 21 12.07 -14.77 9.46
C TYR A 21 11.31 -16.09 9.52
N ARG A 22 10.77 -16.42 10.69
CA ARG A 22 9.88 -17.57 10.89
C ARG A 22 8.54 -17.08 11.40
N ILE A 23 7.47 -17.51 10.75
CA ILE A 23 6.09 -17.18 11.12
C ILE A 23 5.44 -18.48 11.54
N ASN A 24 4.96 -18.54 12.78
CA ASN A 24 4.23 -19.69 13.32
C ASN A 24 2.78 -19.28 13.55
N LEU A 25 1.85 -20.05 12.99
CA LEU A 25 0.42 -19.96 13.25
C LEU A 25 0.01 -21.17 14.08
N SER A 26 -0.67 -20.94 15.20
CA SER A 26 -1.27 -22.00 16.03
C SER A 26 -2.72 -21.66 16.38
N TRP A 27 -3.54 -22.67 16.65
CA TRP A 27 -4.96 -22.49 16.96
C TRP A 27 -5.49 -23.61 17.87
N ASP A 28 -6.69 -23.39 18.44
CA ASP A 28 -7.45 -24.35 19.24
C ASP A 28 -8.17 -25.35 18.30
N GLU A 29 -7.63 -26.58 18.22
CA GLU A 29 -8.09 -27.61 17.27
C GLU A 29 -9.52 -28.09 17.53
N PHE A 30 -10.02 -27.92 18.75
CA PHE A 30 -11.37 -28.34 19.11
C PHE A 30 -12.44 -27.34 18.68
N GLU A 31 -12.04 -26.12 18.33
CA GLU A 31 -12.96 -25.00 18.04
C GLU A 31 -12.92 -24.57 16.57
N GLY A 32 -11.89 -24.96 15.81
CA GLY A 32 -11.82 -24.71 14.36
C GLY A 32 -10.49 -25.13 13.73
N GLU A 33 -10.36 -24.95 12.41
CA GLU A 33 -9.15 -25.31 11.67
C GLU A 33 -8.65 -24.15 10.80
N CYS A 34 -7.58 -23.51 11.24
CA CYS A 34 -6.97 -22.40 10.50
C CYS A 34 -6.01 -22.87 9.41
N ASN A 35 -5.90 -22.07 8.34
CA ASN A 35 -4.87 -22.16 7.32
C ASN A 35 -4.26 -20.78 7.05
N GLY A 36 -2.94 -20.69 7.18
CA GLY A 36 -2.13 -19.51 6.91
C GLY A 36 -1.72 -19.43 5.44
N PHE A 37 -1.63 -18.20 4.93
CA PHE A 37 -1.10 -17.90 3.61
C PHE A 37 -0.07 -16.78 3.71
N VAL A 38 1.08 -16.96 3.07
CA VAL A 38 2.08 -15.91 2.91
C VAL A 38 2.18 -15.57 1.43
N SER A 39 1.96 -14.31 1.07
CA SER A 39 2.20 -13.80 -0.28
C SER A 39 3.06 -12.55 -0.23
N GLY A 40 3.90 -12.33 -1.24
CA GLY A 40 4.79 -11.18 -1.24
C GLY A 40 5.68 -11.09 -2.45
N THR A 41 6.54 -10.08 -2.45
CA THR A 41 7.50 -9.84 -3.52
C THR A 41 8.93 -9.72 -3.00
N ILE A 42 9.88 -10.14 -3.83
CA ILE A 42 11.31 -9.81 -3.68
C ILE A 42 11.75 -9.21 -5.02
N GLY A 43 12.14 -7.92 -5.01
CA GLY A 43 12.31 -7.18 -6.26
C GLY A 43 11.00 -7.15 -7.07
N SER A 44 11.03 -7.65 -8.30
CA SER A 44 9.86 -7.77 -9.18
C SER A 44 9.12 -9.11 -9.07
N ASP A 45 9.72 -10.11 -8.42
CA ASP A 45 9.19 -11.46 -8.41
C ASP A 45 8.15 -11.61 -7.30
N PHE A 46 7.01 -12.22 -7.63
CA PHE A 46 5.93 -12.50 -6.69
C PHE A 46 5.89 -13.99 -6.36
N GLY A 47 5.59 -14.31 -5.10
CA GLY A 47 5.35 -15.68 -4.64
C GLY A 47 4.26 -15.73 -3.59
N CYS A 48 3.57 -16.88 -3.53
CA CYS A 48 2.58 -17.19 -2.51
C CYS A 48 2.73 -18.65 -2.08
N VAL A 49 2.50 -18.93 -0.80
CA VAL A 49 2.44 -20.29 -0.23
C VAL A 49 1.28 -20.41 0.76
N SER A 50 0.75 -21.62 0.90
CA SER A 50 -0.28 -22.05 1.85
C SER A 50 0.33 -22.96 2.92
N GLY A 51 -0.19 -22.91 4.15
CA GLY A 51 0.33 -23.66 5.28
C GLY A 51 0.05 -25.17 5.25
N VAL A 52 -0.86 -25.63 4.39
CA VAL A 52 -1.30 -27.04 4.33
C VAL A 52 -0.15 -27.97 3.93
N ASN A 53 0.51 -27.67 2.82
CA ASN A 53 1.53 -28.52 2.22
C ASN A 53 2.92 -27.89 2.35
N ALA A 54 3.95 -28.74 2.37
CA ALA A 54 5.32 -28.27 2.27
C ALA A 54 5.59 -27.80 0.84
N GLU A 55 6.00 -26.54 0.68
CA GLU A 55 6.28 -25.93 -0.63
C GLU A 55 7.27 -24.76 -0.50
N SER A 56 7.85 -24.36 -1.63
CA SER A 56 8.80 -23.27 -1.69
C SER A 56 8.69 -22.49 -2.99
N VAL A 57 8.73 -21.17 -2.90
CA VAL A 57 8.68 -20.21 -4.02
C VAL A 57 9.79 -19.17 -3.88
N LEU A 58 9.90 -18.26 -4.86
CA LEU A 58 10.93 -17.20 -4.88
C LEU A 58 12.36 -17.74 -4.71
N ASP A 59 12.67 -18.82 -5.43
CA ASP A 59 13.98 -19.48 -5.41
C ASP A 59 14.44 -19.88 -4.00
N GLY A 60 13.55 -20.54 -3.24
CA GLY A 60 13.88 -21.02 -1.90
C GLY A 60 13.75 -19.98 -0.79
N LYS A 61 13.35 -18.75 -1.11
CA LYS A 61 13.32 -17.64 -0.16
C LYS A 61 12.01 -17.53 0.61
N LEU A 62 10.91 -18.05 0.08
CA LEU A 62 9.62 -18.13 0.78
C LEU A 62 9.18 -19.59 0.83
N ILE A 63 9.01 -20.12 2.03
CA ILE A 63 8.80 -21.56 2.28
C ILE A 63 7.60 -21.74 3.21
N SER A 64 6.70 -22.67 2.86
CA SER A 64 5.78 -23.29 3.81
C SER A 64 6.35 -24.63 4.25
N VAL A 65 6.38 -24.89 5.55
CA VAL A 65 6.88 -26.16 6.12
C VAL A 65 5.83 -27.27 6.02
N GLY A 66 4.55 -26.93 5.83
CA GLY A 66 3.43 -27.86 5.86
C GLY A 66 3.08 -28.33 7.28
N GLU A 67 1.92 -28.96 7.41
CA GLU A 67 1.39 -29.45 8.71
C GLU A 67 2.08 -30.73 9.22
N GLY A 68 2.82 -31.44 8.35
CA GLY A 68 3.35 -32.79 8.61
C GLY A 68 4.64 -32.89 9.45
N GLN A 69 5.10 -31.82 10.10
CA GLN A 69 6.40 -31.80 10.81
C GLN A 69 6.29 -31.36 12.29
N ALA A 70 5.08 -31.07 12.80
CA ALA A 70 4.91 -30.37 14.07
C ALA A 70 4.16 -31.20 15.14
N ILE A 71 4.44 -30.92 16.42
CA ILE A 71 3.65 -31.43 17.56
C ILE A 71 2.54 -30.41 17.83
N GLY A 72 1.27 -30.82 17.74
CA GLY A 72 0.09 -29.94 17.89
C GLY A 72 -0.38 -29.27 16.59
N THR A 73 -1.48 -28.50 16.65
CA THR A 73 -2.05 -27.75 15.52
C THR A 73 -1.30 -26.46 15.25
N GLN A 74 -0.31 -26.55 14.37
CA GLN A 74 0.47 -25.40 13.95
C GLN A 74 0.92 -25.50 12.49
N GLN A 75 1.14 -24.33 11.89
CA GLN A 75 1.78 -24.17 10.60
C GLN A 75 2.97 -23.23 10.74
N SER A 76 4.04 -23.49 9.98
CA SER A 76 5.27 -22.69 10.00
C SER A 76 5.65 -22.24 8.60
N PHE A 77 6.05 -20.98 8.49
CA PHE A 77 6.54 -20.36 7.25
C PHE A 77 7.91 -19.76 7.49
N ILE A 78 8.76 -19.76 6.46
CA ILE A 78 10.12 -19.24 6.52
C ILE A 78 10.35 -18.28 5.37
N ILE A 79 10.88 -17.09 5.69
CA ILE A 79 11.36 -16.10 4.71
C ILE A 79 12.87 -15.91 4.91
N LYS A 80 13.66 -16.21 3.88
CA LYS A 80 15.13 -16.10 3.89
C LYS A 80 15.59 -14.96 2.99
N SER A 81 15.38 -13.73 3.42
CA SER A 81 15.67 -12.55 2.61
C SER A 81 15.92 -11.30 3.46
N ASP A 82 16.87 -10.48 3.03
CA ASP A 82 17.09 -9.12 3.53
C ASP A 82 16.32 -8.06 2.71
N ASP A 83 15.45 -8.51 1.81
CA ASP A 83 14.61 -7.65 0.98
C ASP A 83 13.27 -8.31 0.70
N GLY A 84 12.28 -7.50 0.35
CA GLY A 84 10.93 -7.93 0.01
C GLY A 84 9.87 -7.45 0.98
N TYR A 85 8.64 -7.56 0.52
CA TYR A 85 7.43 -7.18 1.24
C TYR A 85 6.45 -8.34 1.20
N PHE A 86 6.03 -8.79 2.38
CA PHE A 86 5.19 -9.97 2.54
C PHE A 86 3.94 -9.62 3.33
N SER A 87 2.86 -10.33 3.06
CA SER A 87 1.60 -10.26 3.79
C SER A 87 1.24 -11.64 4.31
N PHE A 88 0.67 -11.69 5.51
CA PHE A 88 0.18 -12.93 6.11
C PHE A 88 -1.33 -12.86 6.30
N TRP A 89 -1.99 -13.95 5.89
CA TRP A 89 -3.43 -14.09 5.92
C TRP A 89 -3.83 -15.40 6.59
N ILE A 90 -5.01 -15.42 7.19
CA ILE A 90 -5.64 -16.62 7.77
C ILE A 90 -6.99 -16.84 7.08
N LYS A 91 -7.26 -18.08 6.70
CA LYS A 91 -8.57 -18.60 6.30
C LYS A 91 -8.90 -19.80 7.19
N ASP A 92 -10.18 -20.16 7.30
CA ASP A 92 -10.54 -21.48 7.84
C ASP A 92 -10.45 -22.54 6.71
N LYS A 93 -10.02 -23.77 7.04
CA LYS A 93 -9.81 -24.86 6.07
C LYS A 93 -11.10 -25.39 5.45
N PHE A 94 -12.22 -25.26 6.15
CA PHE A 94 -13.52 -25.77 5.74
C PHE A 94 -14.51 -24.66 5.40
N ALA A 95 -14.16 -23.41 5.69
CA ALA A 95 -14.87 -22.25 5.20
C ALA A 95 -14.77 -22.19 3.68
N ASP A 96 -15.93 -22.28 3.04
CA ASP A 96 -16.07 -22.11 1.61
C ASP A 96 -17.15 -21.06 1.37
N GLN A 97 -16.82 -20.02 0.61
CA GLN A 97 -17.73 -18.90 0.38
C GLN A 97 -19.01 -19.28 -0.39
N GLU A 98 -19.03 -20.43 -1.06
CA GLU A 98 -20.17 -20.97 -1.81
C GLU A 98 -20.93 -22.05 -1.04
N MET A 99 -20.22 -22.88 -0.26
CA MET A 99 -20.80 -24.06 0.41
C MET A 99 -20.92 -23.95 1.94
N ASN A 100 -20.04 -23.21 2.61
CA ASN A 100 -19.99 -23.13 4.08
C ASN A 100 -19.41 -21.79 4.57
N ALA A 101 -20.25 -20.75 4.56
CA ALA A 101 -19.86 -19.38 4.86
C ALA A 101 -20.01 -18.98 6.34
N ASP A 102 -19.75 -19.88 7.31
CA ASP A 102 -19.76 -19.51 8.74
C ASP A 102 -18.63 -18.53 9.05
N LEU A 103 -18.98 -17.25 9.16
CA LEU A 103 -18.08 -16.14 9.42
C LEU A 103 -17.39 -16.19 10.79
N ASN A 104 -17.76 -17.12 11.68
CA ASN A 104 -17.20 -17.20 13.02
C ASN A 104 -16.09 -18.26 13.15
N LEU A 105 -15.83 -19.07 12.11
CA LEU A 105 -14.90 -20.21 12.23
C LEU A 105 -13.47 -19.79 12.59
N ILE A 106 -12.93 -18.76 11.93
CA ILE A 106 -11.60 -18.21 12.28
C ILE A 106 -11.57 -17.74 13.74
N ALA A 107 -12.64 -17.06 14.18
CA ALA A 107 -12.71 -16.52 15.53
C ALA A 107 -12.73 -17.64 16.59
N ARG A 108 -13.56 -18.68 16.39
CA ARG A 108 -13.66 -19.82 17.32
C ARG A 108 -12.32 -20.54 17.53
N ALA A 109 -11.52 -20.69 16.48
CA ALA A 109 -10.20 -21.31 16.52
C ALA A 109 -9.17 -20.53 17.37
N LYS A 110 -9.46 -19.30 17.82
CA LYS A 110 -8.59 -18.44 18.65
C LYS A 110 -7.13 -18.36 18.14
N PRO A 111 -6.88 -18.07 16.85
CA PRO A 111 -5.55 -18.19 16.28
C PRO A 111 -4.54 -17.23 16.92
N VAL A 112 -3.31 -17.71 17.03
CA VAL A 112 -2.14 -16.97 17.52
C VAL A 112 -1.04 -17.03 16.47
N VAL A 113 -0.46 -15.88 16.16
CA VAL A 113 0.64 -15.75 15.20
C VAL A 113 1.88 -15.26 15.93
N GLN A 114 2.99 -15.98 15.80
CA GLN A 114 4.29 -15.59 16.34
C GLN A 114 5.29 -15.37 15.21
N ILE A 115 6.02 -14.25 15.27
CA ILE A 115 7.00 -13.88 14.25
C ILE A 115 8.37 -13.80 14.90
N PHE A 116 9.32 -14.53 14.36
CA PHE A 116 10.70 -14.58 14.81
C PHE A 116 11.61 -14.00 13.73
N LYS A 117 12.65 -13.27 14.14
CA LYS A 117 13.78 -12.87 13.29
C LYS A 117 15.05 -13.45 13.87
N ASN A 118 15.76 -14.29 13.11
CA ASN A 118 16.97 -15.00 13.53
C ASN A 118 16.78 -15.69 14.91
N ASN A 119 15.71 -16.46 15.04
CA ASN A 119 15.28 -17.18 16.26
C ASN A 119 14.89 -16.32 17.47
N LYS A 120 14.90 -14.98 17.35
CA LYS A 120 14.37 -14.09 18.39
C LYS A 120 12.92 -13.74 18.06
N LEU A 121 12.00 -13.98 19.00
CA LEU A 121 10.62 -13.51 18.88
C LEU A 121 10.63 -11.98 18.76
N ILE A 122 10.03 -11.45 17.70
CA ILE A 122 9.90 -10.01 17.46
C ILE A 122 8.46 -9.51 17.60
N GLU A 123 7.47 -10.37 17.39
CA GLU A 123 6.06 -10.02 17.51
C GLU A 123 5.21 -11.25 17.83
N ALA A 124 4.15 -11.07 18.62
CA ALA A 124 3.17 -12.10 18.95
C ALA A 124 1.76 -11.52 18.91
N ILE A 125 0.93 -12.02 18.00
CA ILE A 125 -0.36 -11.44 17.63
C ILE A 125 -1.46 -12.44 18.00
N GLN A 126 -2.29 -12.09 18.98
CA GLN A 126 -3.55 -12.79 19.24
C GLN A 126 -4.60 -12.25 18.29
N ILE A 127 -5.21 -13.13 17.50
CA ILE A 127 -6.31 -12.73 16.61
C ILE A 127 -7.58 -12.48 17.46
N PRO A 128 -8.20 -11.29 17.40
CA PRO A 128 -9.41 -10.96 18.14
C PRO A 128 -10.63 -11.71 17.58
N GLN A 129 -11.67 -11.77 18.40
CA GLN A 129 -12.95 -12.34 18.00
C GLN A 129 -13.69 -11.37 17.09
N ALA A 130 -13.77 -11.68 15.80
CA ALA A 130 -14.54 -10.92 14.81
C ALA A 130 -15.01 -11.82 13.66
N GLN A 131 -16.01 -11.36 12.90
CA GLN A 131 -16.62 -12.13 11.82
C GLN A 131 -15.88 -11.94 10.49
N GLY A 132 -15.55 -13.04 9.82
CA GLY A 132 -15.04 -13.06 8.45
C GLY A 132 -14.63 -14.46 7.97
N LEU A 133 -14.60 -14.67 6.66
CA LEU A 133 -14.04 -15.88 6.03
C LEU A 133 -12.54 -15.78 5.76
N THR A 134 -11.98 -14.57 5.77
CA THR A 134 -10.55 -14.35 5.57
C THR A 134 -10.10 -13.21 6.47
N CYS A 135 -8.93 -13.34 7.06
CA CYS A 135 -8.33 -12.33 7.94
C CYS A 135 -6.95 -11.97 7.41
N LYS A 136 -6.73 -10.70 7.04
CA LYS A 136 -5.38 -10.14 6.94
C LYS A 136 -4.84 -9.98 8.36
N VAL A 137 -3.56 -10.27 8.60
CA VAL A 137 -3.00 -10.19 9.95
C VAL A 137 -1.88 -9.17 10.04
N PHE A 138 -0.91 -9.24 9.14
CA PHE A 138 0.23 -8.33 9.14
C PHE A 138 0.88 -8.25 7.76
N THR A 139 1.72 -7.23 7.60
CA THR A 139 2.74 -7.19 6.55
C THR A 139 4.13 -7.09 7.15
N LEU A 140 5.12 -7.66 6.46
CA LEU A 140 6.52 -7.68 6.86
C LEU A 140 7.38 -7.05 5.77
N GLU A 141 8.16 -6.02 6.12
CA GLU A 141 9.21 -5.50 5.25
C GLU A 141 10.55 -6.11 5.68
N ALA A 142 11.08 -7.03 4.86
CA ALA A 142 12.18 -7.90 5.27
C ALA A 142 13.52 -7.15 5.47
N TYR A 143 13.71 -6.00 4.83
CA TYR A 143 14.92 -5.18 4.95
C TYR A 143 15.08 -4.57 6.34
N SER A 144 14.08 -3.85 6.83
CA SER A 144 14.06 -3.30 8.18
C SER A 144 13.70 -4.36 9.24
N GLY A 145 12.95 -5.38 8.85
CA GLY A 145 12.31 -6.34 9.74
C GLY A 145 11.12 -5.77 10.50
N GLU A 146 10.56 -4.67 9.99
CA GLU A 146 9.35 -4.09 10.53
C GLU A 146 8.15 -4.97 10.19
N VAL A 147 7.48 -5.43 11.24
CA VAL A 147 6.16 -6.05 11.17
C VAL A 147 5.15 -4.95 11.44
N ASP A 148 4.16 -4.85 10.57
CA ASP A 148 3.05 -3.95 10.80
C ASP A 148 1.74 -4.73 10.81
N THR A 149 1.15 -4.80 11.99
CA THR A 149 -0.06 -5.57 12.31
C THR A 149 -1.29 -4.86 11.78
N GLU A 150 -2.07 -5.57 10.98
CA GLU A 150 -3.24 -5.09 10.27
C GLU A 150 -4.29 -6.20 10.30
N ILE A 151 -4.94 -6.35 11.45
CA ILE A 151 -5.97 -7.37 11.64
C ILE A 151 -7.26 -6.87 10.99
N GLN A 152 -7.60 -7.44 9.85
CA GLN A 152 -8.81 -7.07 9.11
C GLN A 152 -9.52 -8.31 8.60
N PHE A 153 -10.78 -8.45 9.00
CA PHE A 153 -11.64 -9.54 8.58
C PHE A 153 -12.45 -9.14 7.35
N TYR A 154 -12.59 -10.08 6.42
CA TYR A 154 -13.32 -9.93 5.19
C TYR A 154 -14.43 -10.98 5.10
N PRO A 155 -15.59 -10.63 4.54
CA PRO A 155 -16.71 -11.55 4.43
C PRO A 155 -16.47 -12.68 3.43
N LYS A 156 -15.46 -12.56 2.57
CA LYS A 156 -15.10 -13.50 1.51
C LYS A 156 -13.61 -13.43 1.18
N SER A 157 -13.10 -14.41 0.45
CA SER A 157 -11.68 -14.49 0.06
C SER A 157 -11.42 -13.91 -1.33
N LYS A 158 -12.28 -14.21 -2.32
CA LYS A 158 -12.12 -13.80 -3.72
C LYS A 158 -12.94 -12.56 -4.05
N ILE A 159 -12.61 -11.44 -3.40
CA ILE A 159 -13.33 -10.18 -3.59
C ILE A 159 -12.42 -9.04 -4.00
N ILE A 160 -12.97 -8.17 -4.83
CA ILE A 160 -12.51 -6.79 -4.96
C ILE A 160 -13.49 -5.94 -4.17
N LEU A 161 -12.98 -5.27 -3.15
CA LEU A 161 -13.70 -4.25 -2.40
C LEU A 161 -13.05 -2.90 -2.65
N GLY A 162 -13.83 -1.84 -2.60
CA GLY A 162 -13.25 -0.52 -2.64
C GLY A 162 -14.10 0.53 -1.99
N LYS A 163 -13.44 1.63 -1.64
CA LYS A 163 -14.05 2.81 -1.07
C LYS A 163 -13.84 3.97 -2.02
N VAL A 164 -14.93 4.62 -2.39
CA VAL A 164 -14.93 5.82 -3.23
C VAL A 164 -15.21 7.01 -2.33
N VAL A 165 -14.33 8.01 -2.42
CA VAL A 165 -14.40 9.23 -1.62
C VAL A 165 -14.33 10.46 -2.49
N ASN A 166 -14.86 11.57 -1.99
CA ASN A 166 -14.67 12.87 -2.59
C ASN A 166 -13.22 13.30 -2.37
N ALA A 167 -12.46 13.55 -3.44
CA ALA A 167 -11.06 13.94 -3.33
C ALA A 167 -10.85 15.22 -2.50
N VAL A 168 -11.83 16.13 -2.49
CA VAL A 168 -11.72 17.43 -1.82
C VAL A 168 -12.14 17.36 -0.35
N SER A 169 -13.26 16.72 -0.03
CA SER A 169 -13.75 16.67 1.36
C SER A 169 -13.29 15.42 2.11
N GLY A 170 -12.96 14.33 1.40
CA GLY A 170 -12.71 13.00 1.95
C GLY A 170 -13.96 12.24 2.37
N ASP A 171 -15.15 12.82 2.16
CA ASP A 171 -16.40 12.16 2.49
C ASP A 171 -16.64 10.96 1.57
N ALA A 172 -17.30 9.93 2.11
CA ALA A 172 -17.79 8.81 1.33
C ALA A 172 -18.71 9.26 0.18
N LEU A 173 -18.56 8.65 -1.00
CA LEU A 173 -19.42 8.91 -2.16
C LEU A 173 -20.33 7.72 -2.42
N ALA A 174 -21.59 7.85 -2.02
CA ALA A 174 -22.67 6.93 -2.38
C ALA A 174 -23.08 7.05 -3.85
N ASP A 175 -23.75 6.03 -4.39
CA ASP A 175 -24.33 6.02 -5.74
C ASP A 175 -23.33 6.33 -6.88
N VAL A 176 -22.05 6.02 -6.70
CA VAL A 176 -21.06 6.03 -7.79
C VAL A 176 -21.28 4.77 -8.61
N ASN A 177 -21.45 4.89 -9.92
CA ASN A 177 -21.47 3.72 -10.80
C ASN A 177 -20.04 3.21 -10.98
N VAL A 178 -19.82 1.95 -10.63
CA VAL A 178 -18.54 1.24 -10.78
C VAL A 178 -18.71 0.16 -11.83
N THR A 179 -18.12 0.34 -12.99
CA THR A 179 -18.09 -0.67 -14.06
C THR A 179 -16.80 -1.44 -13.96
N ALA A 180 -16.88 -2.75 -13.70
CA ALA A 180 -15.74 -3.66 -13.70
C ALA A 180 -15.69 -4.45 -15.00
N THR A 181 -14.56 -4.41 -15.70
CA THR A 181 -14.33 -5.13 -16.97
C THR A 181 -13.22 -6.15 -16.78
N ASN A 182 -13.50 -7.43 -17.00
CA ASN A 182 -12.48 -8.48 -16.89
C ASN A 182 -11.65 -8.62 -18.19
N ASN A 183 -10.63 -9.47 -18.17
CA ASN A 183 -9.78 -9.75 -19.33
C ASN A 183 -10.54 -10.31 -20.56
N MET A 184 -11.70 -10.92 -20.35
CA MET A 184 -12.57 -11.42 -21.42
C MET A 184 -13.51 -10.34 -21.96
N LYS A 185 -13.37 -9.08 -21.49
CA LYS A 185 -14.20 -7.93 -21.80
C LYS A 185 -15.66 -8.05 -21.33
N GLU A 186 -15.91 -8.94 -20.37
CA GLU A 186 -17.21 -9.01 -19.71
C GLU A 186 -17.30 -7.89 -18.68
N THR A 187 -18.48 -7.26 -18.61
CA THR A 187 -18.70 -6.09 -17.77
C THR A 187 -19.77 -6.35 -16.73
N ALA A 188 -19.50 -5.95 -15.49
CA ALA A 188 -20.50 -5.87 -14.42
C ALA A 188 -20.56 -4.43 -13.90
N VAL A 189 -21.76 -3.98 -13.52
CA VAL A 189 -21.99 -2.62 -12.99
C VAL A 189 -22.49 -2.72 -11.56
N PHE A 190 -21.82 -2.01 -10.67
CA PHE A 190 -22.14 -1.90 -9.25
C PHE A 190 -22.39 -0.44 -8.87
N LYS A 191 -22.94 -0.24 -7.68
CA LYS A 191 -23.04 1.08 -7.07
C LYS A 191 -22.42 1.06 -5.69
N THR A 192 -21.79 2.17 -5.31
CA THR A 192 -21.35 2.37 -3.94
C THR A 192 -22.52 2.60 -3.00
N ASP A 193 -22.42 2.07 -1.78
CA ASP A 193 -23.38 2.30 -0.71
C ASP A 193 -23.21 3.67 -0.04
N GLU A 194 -23.98 3.95 1.02
CA GLU A 194 -23.92 5.20 1.78
C GLU A 194 -22.54 5.51 2.39
N ASN A 195 -21.71 4.49 2.61
CA ASN A 195 -20.35 4.61 3.12
C ASN A 195 -19.30 4.70 1.99
N GLY A 196 -19.75 4.80 0.74
CA GLY A 196 -18.91 4.87 -0.44
C GLY A 196 -18.29 3.52 -0.80
N VAL A 197 -18.79 2.42 -0.25
CA VAL A 197 -18.21 1.09 -0.41
C VAL A 197 -18.88 0.33 -1.55
N PHE A 198 -18.07 -0.33 -2.38
CA PHE A 198 -18.53 -1.36 -3.31
C PHE A 198 -17.76 -2.66 -3.04
N ILE A 199 -18.39 -3.79 -3.35
CA ILE A 199 -17.79 -5.12 -3.22
C ILE A 199 -18.34 -6.02 -4.32
N PHE A 200 -17.47 -6.82 -4.95
CA PHE A 200 -17.89 -7.86 -5.87
C PHE A 200 -16.93 -9.05 -5.85
N ASP A 201 -17.48 -10.23 -6.19
CA ASP A 201 -16.70 -11.46 -6.34
C ASP A 201 -15.84 -11.39 -7.60
N ALA A 202 -14.57 -11.76 -7.49
CA ALA A 202 -13.59 -11.63 -8.56
C ALA A 202 -12.84 -12.95 -8.78
N ASP A 203 -12.95 -13.48 -9.99
CA ASP A 203 -12.16 -14.60 -10.46
C ASP A 203 -10.70 -14.19 -10.72
N LEU A 204 -9.82 -15.17 -10.92
CA LEU A 204 -8.42 -14.91 -11.26
C LEU A 204 -8.32 -14.07 -12.54
N GLY A 205 -7.64 -12.93 -12.45
CA GLY A 205 -7.53 -12.04 -13.60
C GLY A 205 -7.33 -10.58 -13.23
N LYS A 206 -7.15 -9.77 -14.26
CA LYS A 206 -7.14 -8.31 -14.14
C LYS A 206 -8.57 -7.81 -14.37
N TYR A 207 -8.94 -6.82 -13.58
CA TYR A 207 -10.18 -6.06 -13.69
C TYR A 207 -9.82 -4.59 -13.90
N ASP A 208 -10.31 -4.01 -14.98
CA ASP A 208 -10.29 -2.56 -15.20
C ASP A 208 -11.59 -1.96 -14.65
N LEU A 209 -11.46 -0.97 -13.77
CA LEU A 209 -12.55 -0.36 -13.03
C LEU A 209 -12.76 1.07 -13.53
N PHE A 210 -13.99 1.39 -13.93
CA PHE A 210 -14.40 2.74 -14.34
C PHE A 210 -15.45 3.30 -13.38
N PHE A 211 -15.19 4.51 -12.86
CA PHE A 211 -16.02 5.18 -11.85
C PHE A 211 -16.68 6.41 -12.46
N SER A 212 -18.01 6.53 -12.31
CA SER A 212 -18.76 7.68 -12.81
C SER A 212 -19.86 8.13 -11.85
N LYS A 213 -19.98 9.46 -11.70
CA LYS A 213 -21.01 10.14 -10.91
C LYS A 213 -21.19 11.56 -11.44
N GLU A 214 -22.42 12.03 -11.55
CA GLU A 214 -22.72 13.40 -11.98
C GLU A 214 -22.03 14.45 -11.07
N GLY A 215 -21.46 15.48 -11.68
CA GLY A 215 -20.71 16.54 -10.96
C GLY A 215 -19.27 16.16 -10.59
N PHE A 216 -18.82 14.97 -10.97
CA PHE A 216 -17.45 14.49 -10.76
C PHE A 216 -16.79 14.14 -12.09
N ILE A 217 -15.47 14.33 -12.14
CA ILE A 217 -14.63 13.82 -13.24
C ILE A 217 -14.54 12.30 -13.08
N SER A 218 -14.80 11.54 -14.16
CA SER A 218 -14.69 10.08 -14.14
C SER A 218 -13.26 9.65 -13.80
N ALA A 219 -13.15 8.51 -13.12
CA ALA A 219 -11.87 7.93 -12.71
C ALA A 219 -11.74 6.49 -13.20
N GLU A 220 -10.49 6.03 -13.33
CA GLU A 220 -10.15 4.67 -13.69
C GLU A 220 -9.19 4.09 -12.66
N SER A 221 -9.32 2.79 -12.39
CA SER A 221 -8.38 2.03 -11.57
C SER A 221 -8.27 0.60 -12.12
N SER A 222 -7.35 -0.18 -11.59
CA SER A 222 -7.28 -1.61 -11.91
C SER A 222 -6.93 -2.43 -10.69
N ALA A 223 -7.47 -3.64 -10.64
CA ALA A 223 -7.17 -4.63 -9.61
C ALA A 223 -6.80 -5.95 -10.29
N ARG A 224 -5.97 -6.75 -9.64
CA ARG A 224 -5.65 -8.11 -10.10
C ARG A 224 -5.90 -9.11 -8.98
N MET A 225 -6.86 -10.00 -9.19
CA MET A 225 -7.02 -11.17 -8.35
C MET A 225 -5.93 -12.19 -8.73
N GLY A 226 -5.06 -12.49 -7.78
CA GLY A 226 -3.93 -13.39 -7.95
C GLY A 226 -4.25 -14.80 -7.44
N ILE A 227 -3.31 -15.72 -7.65
CA ILE A 227 -3.40 -17.12 -7.20
C ILE A 227 -3.43 -17.27 -5.67
N ASP A 228 -3.11 -16.21 -4.93
CA ASP A 228 -3.26 -16.12 -3.48
C ASP A 228 -4.73 -16.04 -3.06
N GLU A 229 -5.62 -15.64 -3.98
CA GLU A 229 -7.08 -15.58 -3.77
C GLU A 229 -7.43 -14.84 -2.47
N THR A 230 -6.78 -13.70 -2.25
CA THR A 230 -7.02 -12.84 -1.08
C THR A 230 -7.74 -11.57 -1.51
N PRO A 231 -8.49 -10.92 -0.60
CA PRO A 231 -9.18 -9.68 -0.87
C PRO A 231 -8.27 -8.61 -1.50
N ARG A 232 -8.83 -7.85 -2.43
CA ARG A 232 -8.18 -6.67 -3.04
C ARG A 232 -8.92 -5.42 -2.64
N GLU A 233 -8.17 -4.45 -2.12
CA GLU A 233 -8.71 -3.17 -1.70
C GLU A 233 -8.36 -2.08 -2.72
N ILE A 234 -9.37 -1.32 -3.12
CA ILE A 234 -9.22 -0.17 -4.01
C ILE A 234 -9.74 1.08 -3.30
N ILE A 235 -8.92 2.11 -3.27
CA ILE A 235 -9.36 3.45 -2.88
C ILE A 235 -9.42 4.30 -4.13
N CYS A 236 -10.57 4.94 -4.36
CA CYS A 236 -10.78 5.84 -5.47
C CYS A 236 -11.19 7.22 -4.94
N ALA A 237 -10.34 8.22 -5.12
CA ALA A 237 -10.64 9.60 -4.79
C ALA A 237 -11.19 10.30 -6.05
N MET A 238 -12.51 10.45 -6.16
CA MET A 238 -13.12 11.15 -7.30
C MET A 238 -13.06 12.66 -7.09
N SER A 239 -12.49 13.37 -8.07
CA SER A 239 -12.47 14.82 -8.07
C SER A 239 -13.82 15.37 -8.54
N PRO A 240 -14.48 16.27 -7.78
CA PRO A 240 -15.52 17.13 -8.33
C PRO A 240 -15.01 17.86 -9.58
N GLU A 241 -15.90 18.24 -10.48
CA GLU A 241 -15.55 19.08 -11.63
C GLU A 241 -14.77 20.33 -11.17
N VAL A 242 -13.70 20.65 -11.90
CA VAL A 242 -12.78 21.75 -11.60
C VAL A 242 -12.15 22.28 -12.88
N LYS A 243 -12.16 23.60 -13.03
CA LYS A 243 -11.55 24.27 -14.19
C LYS A 243 -10.08 24.57 -13.94
N GLU A 244 -9.76 24.96 -12.70
CA GLU A 244 -8.42 25.20 -12.20
C GLU A 244 -7.61 23.90 -12.05
N PHE A 245 -6.32 24.04 -11.73
CA PHE A 245 -5.50 22.89 -11.40
C PHE A 245 -5.87 22.33 -10.03
N ARG A 246 -6.15 21.03 -9.98
CA ARG A 246 -6.27 20.26 -8.74
C ARG A 246 -5.31 19.08 -8.78
N ILE A 247 -4.60 18.87 -7.70
CA ILE A 247 -3.62 17.80 -7.53
C ILE A 247 -4.14 16.92 -6.41
N VAL A 248 -4.37 15.64 -6.71
CA VAL A 248 -4.88 14.64 -5.76
C VAL A 248 -3.79 13.59 -5.57
N LEU A 249 -3.36 13.40 -4.32
CA LEU A 249 -2.44 12.36 -3.88
C LEU A 249 -3.26 11.28 -3.16
N THR A 250 -3.14 10.04 -3.60
CA THR A 250 -3.58 8.84 -2.86
C THR A 250 -2.39 7.91 -2.66
N TRP A 251 -2.48 7.02 -1.67
CA TRP A 251 -1.47 5.98 -1.46
C TRP A 251 -2.13 4.69 -0.94
N GLY A 252 -1.33 3.68 -0.63
CA GLY A 252 -1.77 2.46 0.03
C GLY A 252 -1.88 2.62 1.54
N SER A 253 -2.03 1.51 2.27
CA SER A 253 -2.10 1.56 3.73
C SER A 253 -0.82 2.07 4.39
N ARG A 254 0.31 2.00 3.68
CA ARG A 254 1.65 2.27 4.20
C ARG A 254 2.48 3.06 3.20
N PRO A 255 3.34 4.01 3.64
CA PRO A 255 3.40 4.54 5.00
C PRO A 255 2.06 5.18 5.39
N ARG A 256 1.83 5.35 6.70
CA ARG A 256 0.56 5.86 7.19
C ARG A 256 0.29 7.28 6.70
N ASP A 257 1.35 8.06 6.56
CA ASP A 257 1.27 9.51 6.41
C ASP A 257 2.23 9.96 5.32
N LEU A 258 1.67 10.42 4.20
CA LEU A 258 2.36 11.08 3.10
C LEU A 258 1.82 12.50 2.97
N ASP A 259 2.72 13.48 2.98
CA ASP A 259 2.38 14.89 2.88
C ASP A 259 2.57 15.43 1.46
N ALA A 260 1.60 16.22 0.99
CA ALA A 260 1.62 16.99 -0.23
C ALA A 260 2.29 18.36 0.02
N HIS A 261 3.30 18.65 -0.79
CA HIS A 261 4.00 19.93 -0.80
C HIS A 261 3.80 20.64 -2.12
N LEU A 262 3.40 21.92 -2.06
CA LEU A 262 3.35 22.80 -3.23
C LEU A 262 4.15 24.06 -2.96
N SER A 263 5.12 24.37 -3.80
CA SER A 263 5.80 25.66 -3.80
C SER A 263 5.50 26.43 -5.09
N GLY A 264 5.56 27.77 -5.04
CA GLY A 264 5.29 28.60 -6.21
C GLY A 264 5.20 30.10 -5.93
N PRO A 265 4.92 30.92 -6.95
CA PRO A 265 4.81 32.37 -6.82
C PRO A 265 3.48 32.80 -6.18
N LYS A 266 3.50 33.86 -5.38
CA LYS A 266 2.29 34.52 -4.87
C LYS A 266 1.80 35.60 -5.85
N PRO A 267 0.49 35.79 -6.04
CA PRO A 267 -0.06 36.90 -6.83
C PRO A 267 0.36 38.28 -6.33
N SER A 268 0.62 38.41 -5.02
CA SER A 268 1.07 39.66 -4.38
C SER A 268 2.59 39.87 -4.42
N GLY A 269 3.35 38.98 -5.07
CA GLY A 269 4.83 38.98 -5.07
C GLY A 269 5.46 38.07 -4.00
N GLY A 270 6.65 37.56 -4.33
CA GLY A 270 7.39 36.56 -3.53
C GLY A 270 6.91 35.12 -3.75
N ASN A 271 7.46 34.17 -2.98
CA ASN A 271 7.16 32.75 -3.11
C ASN A 271 6.36 32.23 -1.88
N PHE A 272 5.70 31.09 -2.07
CA PHE A 272 5.06 30.30 -1.03
C PHE A 272 5.60 28.87 -1.02
N HIS A 273 5.39 28.18 0.10
CA HIS A 273 5.53 26.74 0.24
C HIS A 273 4.41 26.25 1.16
N ILE A 274 3.47 25.49 0.62
CA ILE A 274 2.29 24.97 1.31
C ILE A 274 2.54 23.51 1.65
N TRP A 275 2.20 23.16 2.89
CA TRP A 275 2.20 21.81 3.49
C TRP A 275 1.41 21.87 4.81
N TYR A 276 1.18 20.74 5.49
CA TYR A 276 0.26 20.66 6.63
C TYR A 276 0.48 21.74 7.71
N ARG A 277 1.74 22.10 8.02
CA ARG A 277 2.09 23.14 9.01
C ARG A 277 2.09 24.58 8.47
N ASN A 278 2.08 24.77 7.16
CA ASN A 278 2.15 26.09 6.53
C ASN A 278 1.02 26.31 5.53
N ARG A 279 -0.19 26.44 6.07
CA ARG A 279 -1.41 26.72 5.32
C ARG A 279 -1.49 28.20 4.95
N ILE A 280 -0.94 28.55 3.79
CA ILE A 280 -0.93 29.92 3.29
C ILE A 280 -2.22 30.18 2.50
N LYS A 281 -3.03 31.14 2.96
CA LYS A 281 -4.17 31.62 2.18
C LYS A 281 -3.73 32.51 1.04
N ILE A 282 -4.06 32.13 -0.19
CA ILE A 282 -3.85 32.94 -1.39
C ILE A 282 -5.19 33.53 -1.82
N ALA A 283 -5.28 34.86 -1.79
CA ALA A 283 -6.50 35.62 -2.06
C ALA A 283 -7.73 35.16 -1.24
N GLY A 284 -7.51 34.86 0.04
CA GLY A 284 -8.56 34.50 1.01
C GLY A 284 -8.93 33.01 1.05
N ARG A 285 -8.39 32.18 0.15
CA ARG A 285 -8.61 30.72 0.13
C ARG A 285 -7.31 29.95 0.42
N ASP A 286 -7.44 28.86 1.17
CA ASP A 286 -6.35 27.88 1.29
C ASP A 286 -6.24 27.12 -0.04
N PHE A 287 -5.03 26.71 -0.41
CA PHE A 287 -4.84 25.81 -1.56
C PHE A 287 -4.77 24.36 -1.11
N LEU A 288 -4.47 24.07 0.16
CA LEU A 288 -4.59 22.71 0.72
C LEU A 288 -6.06 22.49 1.12
N ASP A 289 -6.81 21.80 0.25
CA ASP A 289 -8.23 21.53 0.46
C ASP A 289 -8.43 20.46 1.53
N ARG A 290 -7.57 19.44 1.49
CA ARG A 290 -7.56 18.33 2.43
C ARG A 290 -6.15 17.89 2.75
N ASP A 291 -5.94 17.70 4.04
CA ASP A 291 -4.76 17.18 4.71
C ASP A 291 -5.24 15.90 5.41
N ASP A 292 -4.66 14.75 5.06
CA ASP A 292 -5.05 13.45 5.58
C ASP A 292 -3.85 12.78 6.23
N THR A 293 -3.82 12.83 7.56
CA THR A 293 -2.74 12.25 8.36
C THR A 293 -2.87 10.73 8.56
N SER A 294 -3.75 10.07 7.78
CA SER A 294 -4.06 8.65 7.91
C SER A 294 -3.95 7.92 6.56
N SER A 295 -3.67 6.62 6.64
CA SER A 295 -3.43 5.72 5.52
C SER A 295 -4.38 5.95 4.34
N TYR A 296 -3.89 5.68 3.11
CA TYR A 296 -4.60 5.78 1.84
C TYR A 296 -4.88 7.20 1.28
N GLY A 297 -4.79 8.24 2.11
CA GLY A 297 -5.20 9.59 1.72
C GLY A 297 -6.71 9.71 1.47
N PRO A 298 -7.18 10.65 0.63
CA PRO A 298 -6.40 11.52 -0.24
C PRO A 298 -5.92 12.80 0.45
N GLU A 299 -4.80 13.33 -0.04
CA GLU A 299 -4.45 14.75 0.12
C GLU A 299 -4.69 15.51 -1.17
N THR A 300 -5.28 16.70 -1.07
CA THR A 300 -5.70 17.46 -2.24
C THR A 300 -5.30 18.91 -2.14
N ILE A 301 -4.67 19.41 -3.22
CA ILE A 301 -4.30 20.81 -3.39
C ILE A 301 -4.98 21.38 -4.64
N THR A 302 -5.75 22.48 -4.51
CA THR A 302 -6.33 23.22 -5.63
C THR A 302 -5.69 24.61 -5.77
N ILE A 303 -5.17 24.92 -6.96
CA ILE A 303 -4.56 26.22 -7.29
C ILE A 303 -5.63 27.18 -7.82
N TYR A 304 -6.38 27.83 -6.92
CA TYR A 304 -7.52 28.67 -7.29
C TYR A 304 -7.16 29.98 -8.01
N LYS A 305 -5.95 30.50 -7.78
CA LYS A 305 -5.47 31.76 -8.38
C LYS A 305 -3.99 31.63 -8.72
N PRO A 306 -3.64 31.08 -9.90
CA PRO A 306 -2.25 30.99 -10.31
C PRO A 306 -1.67 32.39 -10.58
N ALA A 307 -0.55 32.71 -9.95
CA ALA A 307 0.39 33.73 -10.40
C ALA A 307 1.33 33.17 -11.48
N VAL A 308 1.92 34.06 -12.27
CA VAL A 308 2.90 33.68 -13.31
C VAL A 308 4.19 33.18 -12.67
N GLY A 309 4.61 31.98 -13.05
CA GLY A 309 5.87 31.35 -12.65
C GLY A 309 5.74 29.84 -12.54
N ASP A 310 6.80 29.20 -12.05
CA ASP A 310 6.86 27.75 -11.92
C ASP A 310 6.31 27.33 -10.54
N TYR A 311 5.48 26.29 -10.53
CA TYR A 311 4.98 25.62 -9.33
C TYR A 311 5.59 24.24 -9.24
N TYR A 312 6.05 23.83 -8.06
CA TYR A 312 6.69 22.54 -7.85
C TYR A 312 5.86 21.71 -6.87
N TYR A 313 5.57 20.47 -7.25
CA TYR A 313 4.81 19.54 -6.42
C TYR A 313 5.69 18.37 -5.98
N SER A 314 5.69 18.09 -4.68
CA SER A 314 6.45 17.00 -4.07
C SER A 314 5.60 16.22 -3.06
N VAL A 315 5.91 14.95 -2.88
CA VAL A 315 5.30 14.06 -1.87
C VAL A 315 6.36 13.67 -0.85
N TYR A 316 6.06 13.83 0.44
CA TYR A 316 7.00 13.57 1.53
C TYR A 316 6.52 12.42 2.43
N ASP A 317 7.39 11.46 2.73
CA ASP A 317 7.12 10.36 3.66
C ASP A 317 7.42 10.80 5.10
N TYR A 318 6.42 11.41 5.73
CA TYR A 318 6.52 11.90 7.11
C TYR A 318 6.69 10.76 8.12
N SER A 319 6.01 9.63 7.86
CA SER A 319 6.12 8.42 8.69
C SER A 319 7.57 7.93 8.80
N ASN A 320 8.37 8.09 7.75
CA ASN A 320 9.76 7.61 7.70
C ASN A 320 10.78 8.73 7.53
N LYS A 321 10.45 9.95 7.96
CA LYS A 321 11.27 11.17 7.78
C LYS A 321 12.74 11.07 8.23
N THR A 322 13.07 10.17 9.16
CA THR A 322 14.45 9.97 9.65
C THR A 322 15.21 8.82 8.97
N LYS A 323 14.53 8.02 8.13
CA LYS A 323 15.05 6.76 7.60
C LYS A 323 15.63 6.93 6.19
N LYS A 324 16.89 7.40 6.11
CA LYS A 324 17.61 7.69 4.85
C LYS A 324 17.62 6.59 3.78
N ARG A 325 17.52 5.32 4.19
CA ARG A 325 17.57 4.16 3.30
C ARG A 325 16.23 3.43 3.18
N SER A 326 15.15 4.02 3.70
CA SER A 326 13.79 3.46 3.59
C SER A 326 13.37 3.39 2.13
N GLN A 327 12.72 2.29 1.77
CA GLN A 327 12.02 2.14 0.48
C GLN A 327 10.50 2.27 0.64
N LYS A 328 10.01 2.61 1.84
CA LYS A 328 8.56 2.69 2.12
C LYS A 328 7.84 3.71 1.24
N LEU A 329 8.45 4.85 0.94
CA LEU A 329 7.91 5.79 -0.06
C LEU A 329 7.74 5.11 -1.43
N SER A 330 8.77 4.44 -1.96
CA SER A 330 8.67 3.72 -3.25
C SER A 330 7.71 2.53 -3.25
N ARG A 331 7.33 2.04 -2.07
CA ARG A 331 6.38 0.94 -1.85
C ARG A 331 5.02 1.44 -1.38
N SER A 332 4.81 2.75 -1.41
CA SER A 332 3.60 3.35 -0.87
C SER A 332 2.38 3.17 -1.77
N ASN A 333 2.58 2.75 -3.02
CA ASN A 333 1.59 2.86 -4.09
C ASN A 333 1.07 4.29 -4.26
N ALA A 334 1.89 5.31 -3.94
CA ALA A 334 1.52 6.70 -4.14
C ALA A 334 1.21 6.99 -5.61
N LEU A 335 0.04 7.59 -5.83
CA LEU A 335 -0.49 8.00 -7.12
C LEU A 335 -0.85 9.48 -7.03
N VAL A 336 -0.30 10.27 -7.96
CA VAL A 336 -0.59 11.71 -8.06
C VAL A 336 -1.33 11.95 -9.36
N GLN A 337 -2.56 12.46 -9.25
CA GLN A 337 -3.41 12.80 -10.38
C GLN A 337 -3.60 14.31 -10.45
N VAL A 338 -3.36 14.89 -11.62
CA VAL A 338 -3.51 16.31 -11.88
C VAL A 338 -4.74 16.52 -12.76
N TYR A 339 -5.71 17.27 -12.26
CA TYR A 339 -6.95 17.62 -12.94
C TYR A 339 -6.97 19.09 -13.32
N GLY A 340 -7.75 19.41 -14.35
CA GLY A 340 -8.10 20.75 -14.75
C GLY A 340 -8.95 20.73 -16.02
N GLN A 341 -9.66 21.82 -16.30
CA GLN A 341 -10.61 21.88 -17.42
C GLN A 341 -11.61 20.71 -17.42
N ASN A 342 -12.07 20.28 -16.24
CA ASN A 342 -12.98 19.15 -16.03
C ASN A 342 -12.48 17.80 -16.57
N ARG A 343 -11.16 17.59 -16.63
CA ARG A 343 -10.56 16.31 -17.04
C ARG A 343 -9.29 16.01 -16.26
N LEU A 344 -8.85 14.75 -16.33
CA LEU A 344 -7.52 14.33 -15.92
C LEU A 344 -6.49 14.82 -16.95
N LEU A 345 -5.47 15.55 -16.50
CA LEU A 345 -4.40 16.12 -17.32
C LEU A 345 -3.11 15.28 -17.26
N ALA A 346 -2.78 14.73 -16.09
CA ALA A 346 -1.60 13.87 -15.92
C ALA A 346 -1.76 12.92 -14.74
N THR A 347 -1.05 11.79 -14.79
CA THR A 347 -0.95 10.81 -13.70
C THR A 347 0.52 10.46 -13.50
N PHE A 348 0.96 10.43 -12.26
CA PHE A 348 2.29 10.01 -11.85
C PHE A 348 2.18 8.91 -10.80
N SER A 349 2.94 7.83 -10.98
CA SER A 349 3.06 6.76 -9.98
C SER A 349 4.46 6.81 -9.38
N ILE A 350 4.59 6.61 -8.07
CA ILE A 350 5.89 6.59 -7.40
C ILE A 350 6.82 5.55 -8.05
N PRO A 351 8.07 5.90 -8.40
CA PRO A 351 9.00 4.92 -8.94
C PRO A 351 9.38 3.87 -7.90
N ALA A 352 9.34 2.61 -8.31
CA ALA A 352 9.62 1.47 -7.44
C ALA A 352 11.10 1.37 -7.06
N ASN A 353 11.37 0.70 -5.93
CA ASN A 353 12.71 0.33 -5.45
C ASN A 353 13.67 1.50 -5.13
N LEU A 354 13.17 2.73 -5.07
CA LEU A 354 13.97 3.90 -4.72
C LEU A 354 14.07 4.11 -3.20
N LYS A 355 15.20 4.67 -2.76
CA LYS A 355 15.47 4.99 -1.37
C LYS A 355 15.37 6.47 -1.15
N GLY A 356 14.64 6.88 -0.13
CA GLY A 356 14.41 8.29 0.17
C GLY A 356 13.14 8.52 0.98
N ASN A 357 12.88 9.79 1.27
CA ASN A 357 11.66 10.23 1.94
C ASN A 357 10.96 11.37 1.18
N CYS A 358 11.48 11.81 0.03
CA CYS A 358 10.87 12.86 -0.77
C CYS A 358 10.83 12.44 -2.24
N TRP A 359 9.66 12.54 -2.85
CA TRP A 359 9.44 12.36 -4.28
C TRP A 359 9.07 13.71 -4.90
N HIS A 360 9.98 14.26 -5.71
CA HIS A 360 9.72 15.43 -6.52
C HIS A 360 9.02 15.00 -7.81
N VAL A 361 7.72 15.30 -7.90
CA VAL A 361 6.84 14.67 -8.88
C VAL A 361 6.91 15.39 -10.22
N PHE A 362 6.49 16.65 -10.23
CA PHE A 362 6.41 17.48 -11.43
C PHE A 362 6.50 18.96 -11.07
N LYS A 363 6.65 19.79 -12.11
CA LYS A 363 6.34 21.22 -12.04
C LYS A 363 5.24 21.61 -13.01
N ILE A 364 4.48 22.66 -12.69
CA ILE A 364 3.64 23.39 -13.64
C ILE A 364 4.43 24.63 -14.02
N ASP A 365 4.79 24.77 -15.29
CA ASP A 365 5.58 25.90 -15.75
C ASP A 365 4.72 27.17 -15.95
N LYS A 366 5.38 28.29 -16.25
CA LYS A 366 4.72 29.57 -16.55
C LYS A 366 3.70 29.53 -17.71
N ASN A 367 3.74 28.52 -18.57
CA ASN A 367 2.81 28.31 -19.68
C ASN A 367 1.67 27.35 -19.31
N HIS A 368 1.60 26.92 -18.05
CA HIS A 368 0.68 25.93 -17.52
C HIS A 368 0.91 24.50 -18.08
N GLU A 369 2.13 24.20 -18.53
CA GLU A 369 2.51 22.85 -18.94
C GLU A 369 2.99 22.04 -17.73
N ILE A 370 2.52 20.80 -17.62
CA ILE A 370 2.94 19.86 -16.58
C ILE A 370 4.22 19.16 -17.06
N VAL A 371 5.34 19.45 -16.40
CA VAL A 371 6.66 18.90 -16.72
C VAL A 371 7.09 17.90 -15.65
N PRO A 372 7.26 16.60 -15.99
CA PRO A 372 7.73 15.59 -15.05
C PRO A 372 9.11 15.94 -14.47
N ILE A 373 9.30 15.68 -13.17
CA ILE A 373 10.62 15.70 -12.50
C ILE A 373 11.02 14.28 -12.12
N ASP A 374 10.10 13.54 -11.52
CA ASP A 374 10.18 12.12 -11.14
C ASP A 374 11.50 11.69 -10.47
N ARG A 375 11.88 12.43 -9.40
CA ARG A 375 13.10 12.18 -8.64
C ARG A 375 12.77 11.82 -7.20
N VAL A 376 13.37 10.75 -6.68
CA VAL A 376 13.31 10.40 -5.25
C VAL A 376 14.67 10.63 -4.60
N ASP A 377 14.69 11.35 -3.47
CA ASP A 377 15.88 11.54 -2.65
C ASP A 377 15.54 11.63 -1.15
N PHE A 378 16.55 11.91 -0.32
CA PHE A 378 16.39 12.13 1.10
C PHE A 378 16.49 13.62 1.44
N VAL A 379 15.43 14.17 2.00
CA VAL A 379 15.35 15.53 2.54
C VAL A 379 15.37 15.49 4.07
N ALA A 380 16.38 16.14 4.65
CA ALA A 380 16.59 16.17 6.10
C ALA A 380 15.64 17.12 6.85
N LYS A 381 15.18 18.19 6.18
CA LYS A 381 14.26 19.17 6.75
C LYS A 381 13.12 19.41 5.77
N GLU A 382 11.92 19.07 6.19
CA GLU A 382 10.71 19.18 5.40
C GLU A 382 10.45 20.60 4.87
N ASN A 383 10.81 21.63 5.65
CA ASN A 383 10.71 23.03 5.22
C ASN A 383 11.74 23.47 4.15
N SER A 384 12.66 22.59 3.74
CA SER A 384 13.58 22.84 2.63
C SER A 384 13.13 22.19 1.31
N ILE A 385 11.98 21.51 1.29
CA ILE A 385 11.39 20.97 0.07
C ILE A 385 11.00 22.15 -0.83
N GLN A 386 11.49 22.15 -2.06
CA GLN A 386 11.15 23.13 -3.09
C GLN A 386 10.38 22.45 -4.20
#